data_AF-A0AA38GQU6-F1
#
_entry.id   AF-A0AA38GQU6-F1
#
_cell.length_a   1.000
_cell.length_b   1.000
_cell.length_c   1.000
_cell.angle_alpha   90.00
_cell.angle_beta   90.00
_cell.angle_gamma   90.00
#
_symmetry.space_group_name_H-M   'P 1'
#
loop_
_entity.id
_entity.type
_entity.pdbx_description
1 polymer ?
#
loop_
_entity_poly.entity_id
_entity_poly.type
_entity_poly.pdbx_seq_one_letter_code
_entity_poly.pdbx_strand_id
1 'polypeptide(L)'
;HASETLNWCGRMSTKEVDEQMLNFQNKNSSYFVEWIPNNVKSSVCDIPPMGAKMASTFIGNSTSIQEMFRRVSEQFTAMFRRKAFLHWYTGEGMDEMEFTKAESNMNDLVSEYQ
;
A
#
# COMPACT_ATOMS: atom_id res chain seq x y z
N HIS A 1 -4.31 -9.70 -3.39
CA HIS A 1 -3.05 -10.11 -4.04
C HIS A 1 -1.90 -9.32 -3.47
N ALA A 2 -0.85 -9.98 -2.96
CA ALA A 2 0.23 -9.32 -2.24
C ALA A 2 1.61 -9.68 -2.80
N SER A 3 2.41 -8.67 -3.15
CA SER A 3 3.86 -8.78 -3.16
C SER A 3 4.41 -8.05 -1.96
N GLU A 4 5.38 -8.66 -1.29
CA GLU A 4 5.87 -8.18 0.00
C GLU A 4 7.38 -8.08 0.00
N THR A 5 7.91 -7.04 0.62
CA THR A 5 9.34 -6.87 0.88
C THR A 5 9.53 -6.53 2.35
N LEU A 6 10.33 -7.34 3.03
CA LEU A 6 10.73 -7.09 4.41
C LEU A 6 12.21 -6.73 4.47
N ASN A 7 12.50 -5.59 5.10
CA ASN A 7 13.87 -5.21 5.43
C ASN A 7 14.09 -5.32 6.94
N TRP A 8 15.03 -6.17 7.34
CA TRP A 8 15.40 -6.39 8.72
C TRP A 8 16.69 -5.64 9.04
N CYS A 9 16.69 -4.84 10.10
CA CYS A 9 17.85 -4.06 10.55
C CYS A 9 18.33 -4.53 11.93
N GLY A 10 19.62 -4.81 12.06
CA GLY A 10 20.26 -5.33 13.28
C GLY A 10 21.04 -6.62 13.03
N ARG A 11 21.93 -7.00 13.96
CA ARG A 11 22.71 -8.23 13.84
C ARG A 11 21.81 -9.46 14.00
N MET A 12 21.57 -10.17 12.91
CA MET A 12 20.75 -11.38 12.89
C MET A 12 21.29 -12.39 11.88
N SER A 13 20.97 -13.66 12.09
CA SER A 13 21.33 -14.72 11.16
C SER A 13 20.40 -14.67 9.95
N THR A 14 20.96 -14.57 8.74
CA THR A 14 20.19 -14.62 7.49
C THR A 14 19.38 -15.91 7.38
N LYS A 15 19.94 -17.03 7.86
CA LYS A 15 19.25 -18.32 7.91
C LYS A 15 17.98 -18.27 8.76
N GLU A 16 18.03 -17.60 9.92
CA GLU A 16 16.87 -17.50 10.81
C GLU A 16 15.77 -16.63 10.18
N VAL A 17 16.17 -15.54 9.51
CA VAL A 17 15.23 -14.69 8.75
C VAL A 17 14.51 -15.50 7.67
N ASP A 18 15.25 -16.27 6.87
CA ASP A 18 14.67 -17.07 5.79
C ASP A 18 13.71 -18.15 6.31
N GLU A 19 14.06 -18.83 7.42
CA GLU A 19 13.19 -19.81 8.08
C GLU A 19 11.88 -19.18 8.58
N GLN A 20 11.94 -17.99 9.18
CA GLN A 20 10.75 -17.27 9.63
C GLN A 20 9.88 -16.81 8.46
N MET A 21 10.50 -16.33 7.38
CA MET A 21 9.76 -15.91 6.18
C MET A 21 9.04 -17.07 5.51
N LEU A 22 9.68 -18.25 5.43
CA LEU A 22 9.06 -19.45 4.90
C LEU A 22 7.89 -19.93 5.78
N ASN A 23 8.08 -19.91 7.11
CA ASN A 23 7.02 -20.26 8.06
C ASN A 23 5.81 -19.31 7.95
N PHE A 24 6.07 -18.01 7.79
CA PHE A 24 5.04 -17.00 7.62
C PHE A 24 4.22 -17.21 6.33
N GLN A 25 4.89 -17.48 5.21
CA GLN A 25 4.23 -17.80 3.94
C GLN A 25 3.39 -19.07 4.04
N ASN A 26 3.94 -20.14 4.63
CA ASN A 26 3.24 -21.42 4.75
C ASN A 26 1.98 -21.32 5.64
N LYS A 27 2.04 -20.55 6.73
CA LYS A 27 0.90 -20.35 7.63
C LYS A 27 -0.20 -19.50 7.02
N ASN A 28 0.15 -18.57 6.14
CA ASN A 28 -0.75 -17.58 5.56
C ASN A 28 -0.92 -17.80 4.04
N SER A 29 -0.74 -19.04 3.56
CA SER A 29 -0.68 -19.36 2.13
C SER A 29 -1.91 -18.88 1.35
N SER A 30 -3.08 -18.85 1.99
CA SER A 30 -4.34 -18.34 1.40
C SER A 30 -4.35 -16.84 1.09
N TYR A 31 -3.47 -16.05 1.72
CA TYR A 31 -3.33 -14.62 1.46
C TYR A 31 -2.32 -14.31 0.35
N PHE A 32 -1.48 -15.29 0.01
CA PHE A 32 -0.50 -15.20 -1.06
C PHE A 32 -1.04 -15.77 -2.37
N VAL A 33 -0.47 -15.29 -3.46
CA VAL A 33 -1.02 -15.53 -4.79
C VAL A 33 -0.18 -16.59 -5.49
N GLU A 34 -0.78 -17.72 -5.83
CA GLU A 34 -0.05 -18.90 -6.34
C GLU A 34 0.62 -18.66 -7.70
N TRP A 35 0.09 -17.74 -8.52
CA TRP A 35 0.64 -17.46 -9.86
C TRP A 35 1.88 -16.56 -9.86
N ILE A 36 2.24 -15.94 -8.73
CA ILE A 36 3.52 -15.23 -8.56
C ILE A 36 4.44 -16.07 -7.67
N PRO A 37 5.35 -16.88 -8.26
CA PRO A 37 6.32 -17.62 -7.46
C PRO A 37 7.28 -16.64 -6.76
N ASN A 38 7.58 -16.88 -5.48
CA ASN A 38 8.48 -16.06 -4.64
C ASN A 38 8.08 -14.57 -4.56
N ASN A 39 6.81 -14.31 -4.28
CA ASN A 39 6.26 -12.95 -4.15
C ASN A 39 6.70 -12.19 -2.88
N VAL A 40 7.50 -12.82 -2.02
CA VAL A 40 8.03 -12.24 -0.78
C VAL A 40 9.55 -12.17 -0.86
N LYS A 41 10.11 -10.99 -0.63
CA LYS A 41 11.56 -10.75 -0.58
C LYS A 41 11.99 -10.29 0.81
N SER A 42 13.11 -10.81 1.29
CA SER A 42 13.75 -10.39 2.54
C SER A 42 15.11 -9.72 2.26
N SER A 43 15.44 -8.70 3.02
CA SER A 43 16.79 -8.10 3.07
C SER A 43 17.23 -7.92 4.52
N VAL A 44 18.54 -8.00 4.77
CA VAL A 44 19.14 -7.82 6.10
C VAL A 44 20.18 -6.70 6.04
N CYS A 45 20.11 -5.78 6.99
CA CYS A 45 21.04 -4.68 7.19
C CYS A 45 21.63 -4.79 8.60
N ASP A 46 22.96 -4.81 8.73
CA ASP A 46 23.61 -4.97 10.04
C ASP A 46 23.50 -3.74 10.95
N ILE A 47 23.15 -2.58 10.38
CA ILE A 47 23.08 -1.30 11.09
C ILE A 47 21.63 -1.07 11.56
N PRO A 48 21.35 -1.16 12.88
CA PRO A 48 20.04 -0.86 13.41
C PRO A 48 19.77 0.65 13.45
N PRO A 49 18.49 1.07 13.49
CA PRO A 49 18.14 2.47 13.70
C PRO A 49 18.49 2.94 15.12
N MET A 50 18.69 4.25 15.28
CA MET A 50 19.00 4.84 16.58
C MET A 50 17.92 4.50 17.62
N GLY A 51 18.32 4.03 18.80
CA GLY A 51 17.42 3.71 19.91
C GLY A 51 16.81 2.30 19.89
N ALA A 52 17.09 1.48 18.86
CA ALA A 52 16.64 0.09 18.80
C ALA A 52 17.80 -0.88 18.54
N LYS A 53 17.71 -2.10 19.09
CA LYS A 53 18.68 -3.17 18.80
C LYS A 53 18.37 -3.90 17.50
N MET A 54 17.09 -3.98 17.16
CA MET A 54 16.57 -4.60 15.94
C MET A 54 15.33 -3.83 15.48
N ALA A 55 15.10 -3.80 14.17
CA ALA A 55 13.88 -3.28 13.57
C ALA A 55 13.54 -4.09 12.31
N SER A 56 12.28 -4.08 11.90
CA SER A 56 11.84 -4.63 10.62
C SER A 56 10.89 -3.65 9.95
N THR A 57 11.06 -3.48 8.64
CA THR A 57 10.19 -2.64 7.81
C THR A 57 9.50 -3.52 6.78
N PHE A 58 8.18 -3.51 6.79
CA PHE A 58 7.34 -4.27 5.89
C PHE A 58 6.74 -3.37 4.81
N ILE A 59 6.96 -3.72 3.55
CA ILE A 59 6.37 -3.05 2.39
C ILE A 59 5.54 -4.09 1.65
N GLY A 60 4.23 -4.03 1.84
CA GLY A 60 3.28 -4.92 1.16
C GLY A 60 2.46 -4.16 0.13
N ASN A 61 2.43 -4.65 -1.10
CA ASN A 61 1.47 -4.22 -2.11
C ASN A 61 0.25 -5.13 -2.03
N SER A 62 -0.72 -4.80 -1.18
CA SER A 62 -1.94 -5.59 -1.01
C SER A 62 -3.15 -4.92 -1.67
N THR A 63 -4.04 -5.74 -2.24
CA THR A 63 -5.36 -5.31 -2.74
C THR A 63 -6.24 -4.66 -1.66
N SER A 64 -5.93 -4.83 -0.38
CA SER A 64 -6.60 -4.13 0.71
C SER A 64 -6.45 -2.61 0.65
N ILE A 65 -5.45 -2.08 -0.09
CA ILE A 65 -5.27 -0.63 -0.26
C ILE A 65 -6.48 0.05 -0.91
N GLN A 66 -7.29 -0.70 -1.66
CA GLN A 66 -8.53 -0.22 -2.26
C GLN A 66 -9.50 0.38 -1.23
N GLU A 67 -9.52 -0.14 0.01
CA GLU A 67 -10.40 0.37 1.07
C GLU A 67 -10.03 1.80 1.48
N MET A 68 -8.73 2.11 1.47
CA MET A 68 -8.23 3.45 1.77
C MET A 68 -8.65 4.43 0.66
N PHE A 69 -8.46 4.04 -0.61
CA PHE A 69 -8.90 4.85 -1.75
C PHE A 69 -10.41 5.04 -1.79
N ARG A 70 -11.19 3.98 -1.50
CA ARG A 70 -12.65 4.06 -1.42
C ARG A 70 -13.11 5.08 -0.38
N ARG A 71 -12.50 5.10 0.81
CA ARG A 71 -12.82 6.09 1.86
C ARG A 71 -12.54 7.53 1.43
N VAL A 72 -11.44 7.76 0.72
CA VAL A 72 -11.10 9.09 0.19
C VAL A 72 -12.07 9.49 -0.92
N SER A 73 -12.38 8.56 -1.84
CA SER A 73 -13.36 8.76 -2.91
C SER A 73 -14.73 9.14 -2.36
N GLU A 74 -15.25 8.40 -1.35
CA GLU A 74 -16.53 8.70 -0.71
C GLU A 74 -16.58 10.12 -0.09
N GLN A 75 -15.51 10.55 0.60
CA GLN A 75 -15.43 11.89 1.16
C GLN A 75 -15.35 12.96 0.08
N PHE A 76 -14.55 12.71 -0.96
CA PHE A 76 -14.44 13.58 -2.13
C PHE A 76 -15.80 13.77 -2.81
N THR A 77 -16.49 12.67 -3.14
CA THR A 77 -17.82 12.69 -3.76
C THR A 77 -18.82 13.47 -2.91
N ALA A 78 -18.80 13.30 -1.58
CA ALA A 78 -19.70 14.02 -0.68
C ALA A 78 -19.48 15.55 -0.70
N MET A 79 -18.22 15.98 -0.78
CA MET A 79 -17.85 17.40 -0.87
C MET A 79 -18.13 17.98 -2.26
N PHE A 80 -17.75 17.26 -3.31
CA PHE A 80 -17.89 17.69 -4.71
C PHE A 80 -19.35 17.82 -5.13
N ARG A 81 -20.23 16.90 -4.70
CA ARG A 81 -21.69 17.00 -4.92
C ARG A 81 -22.31 18.28 -4.38
N ARG A 82 -21.74 18.86 -3.32
CA ARG A 82 -22.18 20.12 -2.71
C ARG A 82 -21.43 21.33 -3.26
N LYS A 83 -20.50 21.13 -4.20
CA LYS A 83 -19.55 22.14 -4.67
C LYS A 83 -18.82 22.88 -3.53
N ALA A 84 -18.61 22.19 -2.41
CA ALA A 84 -18.00 22.78 -1.23
C ALA A 84 -16.53 23.08 -1.51
N PHE A 85 -16.09 24.31 -1.21
CA PHE A 85 -14.72 24.81 -1.44
C PHE A 85 -14.23 24.81 -2.90
N LEU A 86 -15.10 24.51 -3.88
CA LEU A 86 -14.71 24.37 -5.29
C LEU A 86 -14.15 25.67 -5.88
N HIS A 87 -14.70 26.82 -5.46
CA HIS A 87 -14.28 28.15 -5.92
C HIS A 87 -12.79 28.47 -5.65
N TRP A 88 -12.17 27.86 -4.64
CA TRP A 88 -10.74 28.05 -4.37
C TRP A 88 -9.87 27.43 -5.46
N TYR A 89 -10.35 26.40 -6.14
CA TYR A 89 -9.61 25.73 -7.20
C TYR A 89 -9.95 26.31 -8.56
N THR A 90 -11.23 26.59 -8.82
CA THR A 90 -11.64 27.21 -10.09
C THR A 90 -11.16 28.66 -10.20
N GLY A 91 -10.99 29.36 -9.06
CA GLY A 91 -10.38 30.70 -9.01
C GLY A 91 -8.91 30.72 -9.45
N GLU A 92 -8.19 29.60 -9.31
CA GLU A 92 -6.80 29.43 -9.76
C GLU A 92 -6.71 28.90 -11.21
N GLY A 93 -7.85 28.75 -11.89
CA GLY A 93 -7.93 28.35 -13.30
C GLY A 93 -8.18 26.86 -13.56
N MET A 94 -8.50 26.08 -12.53
CA MET A 94 -8.87 24.66 -12.66
C MET A 94 -10.31 24.50 -13.19
N ASP A 95 -10.57 23.53 -14.07
CA ASP A 95 -11.92 23.28 -14.61
C ASP A 95 -12.67 22.23 -13.77
N GLU A 96 -13.98 22.37 -13.58
CA GLU A 96 -14.79 21.39 -12.84
C GLU A 96 -14.72 19.96 -13.46
N MET A 97 -14.49 19.86 -14.77
CA MET A 97 -14.29 18.57 -15.45
C MET A 97 -13.00 17.88 -15.00
N GLU A 98 -11.97 18.61 -14.55
CA GLU A 98 -10.74 18.01 -14.05
C GLU A 98 -10.97 17.25 -12.74
N PHE A 99 -11.88 17.74 -11.89
CA PHE A 99 -12.33 17.04 -10.69
C PHE A 99 -13.07 15.74 -11.03
N THR A 100 -13.95 15.80 -12.03
CA THR A 100 -14.70 14.63 -12.49
C THR A 100 -13.78 13.57 -13.09
N LYS A 101 -12.75 14.01 -13.84
CA LYS A 101 -11.72 13.13 -14.39
C LYS A 101 -10.89 12.46 -13.28
N ALA A 102 -10.49 13.22 -12.26
CA ALA A 102 -9.76 12.68 -11.12
C ALA A 102 -10.59 11.65 -10.33
N GLU A 103 -11.89 11.92 -10.12
CA GLU A 103 -12.82 10.97 -9.49
C GLU A 103 -12.93 9.67 -10.30
N SER A 104 -13.10 9.77 -11.63
CA SER A 104 -13.15 8.61 -12.51
C SER A 104 -11.88 7.77 -12.42
N ASN A 105 -10.71 8.40 -12.55
CA ASN A 105 -9.42 7.70 -12.46
C ASN A 105 -9.22 6.99 -11.12
N MET A 106 -9.69 7.60 -10.01
CA MET A 106 -9.61 6.98 -8.69
C MET A 106 -10.53 5.76 -8.59
N ASN A 107 -11.72 5.83 -9.17
CA ASN A 107 -12.65 4.70 -9.19
C ASN A 107 -12.14 3.56 -10.07
N ASP A 108 -11.52 3.87 -11.21
CA ASP A 108 -10.87 2.89 -12.07
C ASP A 108 -9.73 2.18 -11.31
N LEU A 109 -8.89 2.94 -10.60
CA LEU A 109 -7.83 2.38 -9.75
C LEU A 109 -8.38 1.44 -8.66
N VAL A 110 -9.47 1.82 -8.00
CA VAL A 110 -10.12 0.95 -7.00
C VAL A 110 -10.62 -0.34 -7.66
N SER A 111 -11.19 -0.24 -8.86
CA SER A 111 -11.67 -1.40 -9.63
C SER A 111 -10.53 -2.32 -10.09
N GLU A 112 -9.33 -1.80 -10.36
CA GLU A 112 -8.17 -2.61 -10.72
C GLU A 112 -7.66 -3.47 -9.54
N TYR A 113 -7.91 -3.04 -8.30
CA TYR A 113 -7.55 -3.80 -7.09
C TYR A 113 -8.63 -4.77 -6.59
N GLN A 114 -9.81 -4.77 -7.22
CA GLN A 114 -10.94 -5.62 -6.85
C GLN A 114 -10.77 -7.04 -7.41
#